data_AF-A0A2L1GL71-F1
#
_entry.id   AF-A0A2L1GL71-F1
#
_cell.length_a   1.000
_cell.length_b   1.000
_cell.length_c   1.000
_cell.angle_alpha   90.00
_cell.angle_beta   90.00
_cell.angle_gamma   90.00
#
_symmetry.space_group_name_H-M   'P 1'
#
loop_
_entity.id
_entity.type
_entity.pdbx_description
1 polymer ?
#
loop_
_entity_poly.entity_id
_entity_poly.type
_entity_poly.pdbx_seq_one_letter_code
_entity_poly.pdbx_strand_id
1 'polypeptide(L)' 'MAICEYVSPEELQQITERETEALYRGASDEELDRIRARRPIPACLVKSLKETMGLEALLDSDLNLYDAVQEYGEDFLKQ' A
#
# COMPACT_ATOMS: atom_id res chain seq x y z
N MET A 1 -9.64 1.25 -4.47
CA MET A 1 -10.24 0.73 -3.22
C MET A 1 -9.14 0.10 -2.42
N ALA A 2 -9.05 0.47 -1.14
CA ALA A 2 -7.92 0.13 -0.31
C ALA A 2 -7.79 -1.38 -0.13
N ILE A 3 -6.55 -1.84 -0.14
CA ILE A 3 -6.20 -3.24 0.02
C ILE A 3 -5.88 -3.47 1.51
N CYS A 4 -6.24 -4.63 2.05
CA CYS A 4 -5.84 -5.03 3.40
C CYS A 4 -5.35 -6.48 3.34
N GLU A 5 -4.16 -6.66 2.76
CA GLU A 5 -3.60 -7.97 2.46
C GLU A 5 -2.24 -8.12 3.13
N TYR A 6 -2.05 -9.20 3.89
CA TYR A 6 -0.73 -9.57 4.39
C TYR A 6 0.19 -9.92 3.22
N VAL A 7 1.41 -9.37 3.24
CA VAL A 7 2.46 -9.71 2.29
C VAL A 7 3.64 -10.27 3.07
N SER A 8 4.03 -11.50 2.76
CA SER A 8 5.18 -12.12 3.42
C SER A 8 6.50 -11.41 3.04
N PRO A 9 7.58 -11.59 3.82
CA PRO A 9 8.90 -11.09 3.44
C PRO A 9 9.35 -11.57 2.06
N GLU A 10 9.04 -12.82 1.69
CA GLU A 10 9.37 -13.38 0.38
C GLU A 10 8.55 -12.72 -0.75
N GLU A 11 7.26 -12.47 -0.52
CA GLU A 11 6.41 -11.75 -1.49
C GLU A 11 6.84 -10.29 -1.62
N LEU A 12 7.23 -9.65 -0.53
CA LEU A 12 7.74 -8.28 -0.53
C LEU A 12 9.04 -8.17 -1.33
N GLN A 13 9.92 -9.17 -1.22
CA GLN A 13 11.12 -9.29 -2.03
C GLN A 13 10.77 -9.42 -3.51
N GLN A 14 9.81 -10.28 -3.87
CA GLN A 14 9.36 -10.43 -5.26
C GLN A 14 8.74 -9.14 -5.82
N ILE A 15 7.97 -8.40 -5.03
CA ILE A 15 7.44 -7.08 -5.43
C ILE A 15 8.59 -6.13 -5.75
N THR A 16 9.63 -6.11 -4.92
CA THR A 16 10.81 -5.25 -5.09
C THR A 16 11.63 -5.63 -6.33
N GLU A 17 11.81 -6.92 -6.58
CA GLU A 17 12.49 -7.42 -7.78
C GLU A 17 11.72 -7.05 -9.06
N ARG A 18 10.40 -7.25 -9.07
CA ARG A 18 9.53 -6.89 -10.20
C ARG A 18 9.50 -5.39 -10.46
N GLU A 19 9.45 -4.58 -9.39
CA GLU A 19 9.54 -3.12 -9.49
C GLU A 19 10.88 -2.70 -10.11
N THR A 20 11.97 -3.31 -9.66
CA THR A 20 13.32 -3.05 -10.17
C THR A 20 13.41 -3.40 -11.66
N GLU A 21 12.95 -4.58 -12.06
CA GLU A 21 12.91 -5.00 -13.47
C GLU A 21 12.05 -4.05 -14.33
N ALA A 22 10.88 -3.65 -13.84
CA ALA A 22 9.98 -2.72 -14.51
C ALA A 22 10.64 -1.33 -14.71
N LEU A 23 11.38 -0.84 -13.73
CA LEU A 23 12.15 0.41 -13.85
C LEU A 23 13.27 0.27 -14.90
N TYR A 24 14.02 -0.83 -14.88
CA TYR A 24 15.11 -1.07 -15.83
C TYR A 24 14.64 -1.08 -17.29
N ARG A 25 13.46 -1.63 -17.57
CA ARG A 25 12.89 -1.68 -18.91
C ARG A 25 12.13 -0.41 -19.32
N GLY A 26 12.04 0.58 -18.44
CA GLY A 26 11.28 1.82 -18.69
C GLY A 26 9.77 1.60 -18.76
N ALA A 27 9.21 0.79 -17.85
CA ALA A 27 7.78 0.56 -17.75
C ALA A 27 7.00 1.86 -17.49
N SER A 28 5.72 1.88 -17.90
CA SER A 28 4.80 2.99 -17.63
C SER A 28 4.50 3.15 -16.14
N ASP A 29 4.17 4.36 -15.71
CA ASP A 29 3.74 4.65 -14.33
C ASP A 29 2.57 3.75 -13.90
N GLU A 30 1.57 3.53 -14.76
CA GLU A 30 0.43 2.63 -14.48
C GLU A 30 0.83 1.18 -14.19
N GLU A 31 1.96 0.72 -14.73
CA GLU A 31 2.48 -0.61 -14.43
C GLU A 31 3.22 -0.64 -13.09
N LEU A 32 4.04 0.38 -12.83
CA LEU A 32 4.73 0.55 -11.56
C LEU A 32 3.73 0.66 -10.40
N ASP A 33 2.66 1.42 -10.58
CA ASP A 33 1.60 1.59 -9.59
C ASP A 33 0.91 0.26 -9.28
N ARG A 34 0.63 -0.56 -10.30
CA ARG A 34 0.06 -1.91 -10.10
C ARG A 34 1.00 -2.85 -9.35
N ILE A 35 2.32 -2.77 -9.58
CA ILE A 35 3.31 -3.55 -8.84
C ILE A 35 3.35 -3.10 -7.38
N ARG A 36 3.33 -1.78 -7.15
CA ARG A 36 3.44 -1.15 -5.82
C ARG A 36 2.18 -1.28 -4.99
N ALA A 37 0.99 -1.31 -5.58
CA ALA A 37 -0.29 -1.33 -4.87
C ALA A 37 -0.39 -2.46 -3.84
N ARG A 38 0.24 -3.61 -4.10
CA ARG A 38 0.25 -4.74 -3.15
C ARG A 38 1.17 -4.51 -1.94
N ARG A 39 2.20 -3.65 -2.04
CA ARG A 39 3.15 -3.41 -0.95
C ARG A 39 2.44 -2.70 0.21
N PRO A 40 2.44 -3.26 1.43
CA PRO A 40 1.93 -2.57 2.61
C PRO A 40 2.63 -1.22 2.79
N ILE A 41 1.83 -0.18 2.98
CA ILE A 41 2.36 1.14 3.32
C ILE A 41 2.64 1.20 4.82
N PRO A 42 3.76 1.81 5.25
CA PRO A 42 4.05 1.97 6.68
C PRO A 42 2.89 2.61 7.44
N ALA A 43 2.54 2.04 8.60
CA ALA A 43 1.40 2.47 9.41
C ALA A 43 1.42 3.98 9.72
N CYS A 44 2.59 4.53 10.06
CA CYS A 44 2.76 5.96 10.35
C CYS A 44 2.41 6.87 9.14
N LEU A 45 2.70 6.40 7.92
CA LEU A 45 2.36 7.11 6.70
C LEU A 45 0.85 7.01 6.45
N VAL A 46 0.24 5.84 6.63
CA VAL A 46 -1.22 5.69 6.52
C VAL A 46 -1.95 6.61 7.49
N LYS A 47 -1.49 6.71 8.74
CA LYS A 47 -2.05 7.65 9.73
C LYS A 47 -1.97 9.09 9.24
N SER A 48 -0.83 9.51 8.72
CA SER A 48 -0.63 10.86 8.19
C SER A 48 -1.51 11.12 6.96
N LEU A 49 -1.67 10.12 6.08
CA LEU A 49 -2.57 10.21 4.93
C LEU A 49 -4.02 10.35 5.39
N LYS A 50 -4.49 9.51 6.32
CA LYS A 50 -5.84 9.62 6.89
C LYS A 50 -6.15 11.01 7.41
N GLU A 51 -5.21 11.64 8.12
CA GLU A 51 -5.36 13.00 8.67
C GLU A 51 -5.37 14.09 7.57
N THR A 52 -4.70 13.87 6.44
CA THR A 52 -4.54 14.88 5.38
C THR A 52 -5.58 14.79 4.27
N MET A 53 -5.98 13.59 3.84
CA MET A 53 -6.99 13.39 2.79
C MET A 53 -8.35 12.95 3.32
N GLY A 54 -8.44 12.54 4.59
CA GLY A 54 -9.65 12.01 5.19
C GLY A 54 -9.84 10.50 4.97
N LEU A 55 -10.75 9.92 5.76
CA LEU A 55 -11.00 8.47 5.76
C LEU A 55 -11.57 7.97 4.43
N GLU A 56 -12.56 8.66 3.86
CA GLU A 56 -13.21 8.23 2.62
C GLU A 56 -12.21 8.17 1.46
N ALA A 57 -11.39 9.20 1.27
CA ALA A 57 -10.35 9.24 0.24
C ALA A 57 -9.29 8.14 0.45
N LEU A 58 -8.94 7.84 1.71
CA LEU A 58 -8.01 6.76 2.04
C LEU A 58 -8.61 5.39 1.68
N LEU A 59 -9.89 5.16 1.97
CA LEU A 59 -10.58 3.91 1.63
C LEU A 59 -10.78 3.71 0.13
N ASP A 60 -10.90 4.80 -0.63
CA ASP A 60 -11.00 4.76 -2.09
C ASP A 60 -9.64 4.59 -2.79
N SER A 61 -8.53 4.89 -2.09
CA SER A 61 -7.17 4.72 -2.62
C SER A 61 -6.83 3.27 -2.98
N ASP A 62 -5.78 3.02 -3.77
CA ASP A 62 -5.30 1.67 -4.09
C ASP A 62 -4.13 1.23 -3.20
N LEU A 63 -4.06 1.79 -1.98
CA LEU A 63 -3.00 1.53 -1.03
C LEU A 63 -3.28 0.27 -0.21
N ASN A 64 -2.23 -0.50 0.10
CA ASN A 64 -2.34 -1.60 1.06
C ASN A 64 -2.14 -1.09 2.50
N LEU A 65 -3.21 -1.15 3.28
CA LEU A 65 -3.32 -0.63 4.65
C LEU A 65 -3.07 -1.69 5.72
N TYR A 66 -2.64 -2.89 5.35
CA TYR A 66 -2.47 -4.03 6.27
C TYR A 66 -1.68 -3.67 7.53
N ASP A 67 -0.51 -3.04 7.39
CA ASP A 67 0.34 -2.68 8.52
C ASP A 67 -0.35 -1.68 9.47
N ALA A 68 -1.14 -0.75 8.93
CA ALA A 68 -1.89 0.20 9.75
C ALA A 68 -3.01 -0.49 10.54
N VAL A 69 -3.70 -1.46 9.94
CA VAL A 69 -4.72 -2.27 10.63
C VAL A 69 -4.08 -3.16 11.70
N GLN A 70 -2.90 -3.73 11.43
CA GLN A 70 -2.16 -4.51 12.43
C GLN A 70 -1.69 -3.65 13.61
N GLU A 71 -1.23 -2.41 13.38
CA GLU A 71 -0.72 -1.54 14.43
C GLU A 71 -1.82 -0.83 15.23
N TYR A 72 -2.87 -0.33 14.56
CA TYR A 72 -3.90 0.51 15.16
C TYR A 72 -5.25 -0.20 15.38
N GLY A 73 -5.39 -1.43 14.90
CA GLY A 73 -6.61 -2.24 14.98
C GLY A 73 -7.62 -1.97 13.86
N GLU A 74 -8.60 -2.85 13.69
CA GLU A 74 -9.62 -2.77 12.62
C GLU A 74 -10.49 -1.50 12.69
N ASP A 75 -10.68 -0.94 13.89
CA ASP A 75 -11.46 0.28 14.07
C ASP A 75 -10.74 1.52 13.53
N PHE A 76 -9.44 1.42 13.22
CA PHE A 76 -8.70 2.46 12.53
C PHE A 76 -9.32 2.85 11.19
N LEU A 77 -10.02 1.94 10.50
CA LEU A 77 -10.69 2.21 9.23
C LEU A 77 -12.15 2.67 9.37
N LYS A 78 -12.62 2.92 10.60
CA LYS A 78 -14.02 3.31 10.88
C LYS A 78 -14.17 4.66 11.58
N GLN A 79 -13.10 5.16 12.20
CA GLN A 79 -13.06 6.42 12.96
C GLN A 79 -12.42 7.52 12.13
#